data_AF-A0A1Y1KJJ4-F1
#
_entry.id   AF-A0A1Y1KJJ4-F1
#
_cell.length_a   1.000
_cell.length_b   1.000
_cell.length_c   1.000
_cell.angle_alpha   90.00
_cell.angle_beta   90.00
_cell.angle_gamma   90.00
#
_symmetry.space_group_name_H-M   'P 1'
#
loop_
_entity.id
_entity.type
_entity.pdbx_description
1 polymer ?
#
loop_
_entity_poly.entity_id
_entity_poly.type
_entity_poly.pdbx_seq_one_letter_code
_entity_poly.pdbx_strand_id
1 'polypeptide(L)'
;LAPITGVDDREFCFRPGQPREKWIRKRTSVKLKNVAANHRANDVIVREGASQTLIARFMYGPIDMITLAGEKVDIHIMKDTPGGEWVQLSTEITDKTGRITYTIPDDKSLGYGLYPIKMVVRGDHTSVDFFLAVVPPKTECVVFSIDGSFTASMSVTGRDPKVRAGAVDVVRHWQELGYLIIYITGRPDMQQQKVVSWLSQHNFPHGLVSFADGLSTDPLGHKAAYLNNLVQNHGVTIHSAYGSSKDISVYTSVGLRSKQIYIVGKASKKQNNQATLLTEGYAAHLSMLMAHGGSRPAQGNARMVIPRGYFGLPGQSYSRRRSNDTGMSSPARGSGFLKRKVYITHV
;
A
#
# COMPACT_ATOMS: atom_id res chain seq x y z
N LEU A 1 37.08 20.68 8.08
CA LEU A 1 36.24 20.23 6.95
C LEU A 1 34.80 20.42 7.36
N ALA A 2 34.14 21.43 6.79
CA ALA A 2 32.77 21.79 7.14
C ALA A 2 31.78 20.69 6.70
N PRO A 3 30.66 20.47 7.42
CA PRO A 3 29.60 19.58 6.98
C PRO A 3 28.84 20.23 5.82
N ILE A 4 28.65 19.48 4.74
CA ILE A 4 27.85 19.88 3.58
C ILE A 4 26.37 19.91 4.03
N THR A 5 25.81 21.11 4.11
CA THR A 5 24.42 21.40 4.44
C THR A 5 23.49 21.13 3.26
N GLY A 6 22.37 20.47 3.54
CA GLY A 6 21.06 20.75 2.94
C GLY A 6 20.90 20.51 1.44
N VAL A 7 20.52 19.29 1.07
CA VAL A 7 19.63 19.13 -0.10
C VAL A 7 18.22 19.36 0.43
N ASP A 8 17.63 20.49 0.03
CA ASP A 8 16.29 20.90 0.42
C ASP A 8 15.28 19.90 -0.20
N ASP A 9 14.56 19.12 0.62
CA ASP A 9 13.51 18.16 0.21
C ASP A 9 12.38 18.79 -0.66
N ARG A 10 12.45 20.10 -0.89
CA ARG A 10 11.48 20.93 -1.64
C ARG A 10 11.64 20.88 -3.16
N GLU A 11 12.78 20.43 -3.71
CA GLU A 11 13.00 20.43 -5.17
C GLU A 11 12.34 19.25 -5.90
N PHE A 12 12.06 18.13 -5.22
CA PHE A 12 11.42 16.95 -5.84
C PHE A 12 9.89 16.91 -5.70
N CYS A 13 9.29 17.97 -5.16
CA CYS A 13 7.85 18.03 -4.93
C CYS A 13 7.13 18.39 -6.24
N PHE A 14 6.33 17.45 -6.76
CA PHE A 14 5.47 17.71 -7.92
C PHE A 14 4.62 18.98 -7.70
N ARG A 15 4.74 19.94 -8.61
CA ARG A 15 3.88 21.11 -8.67
C ARG A 15 3.07 21.04 -9.97
N PRO A 16 1.73 21.05 -9.92
CA PRO A 16 0.94 21.22 -11.13
C PRO A 16 1.42 22.47 -11.86
N GLY A 17 1.83 22.33 -13.11
CA GLY A 17 2.32 23.45 -13.93
C GLY A 17 1.24 24.47 -14.30
N GLN A 18 -0.03 24.18 -13.98
CA GLN A 18 -1.20 24.98 -14.32
C GLN A 18 -1.96 25.41 -13.05
N PRO A 19 -2.59 26.61 -13.05
CA PRO A 19 -3.47 27.02 -11.96
C PRO A 19 -4.75 26.18 -11.95
N ARG A 20 -5.44 26.15 -10.79
CA ARG A 20 -6.70 25.43 -10.64
C ARG A 20 -7.73 25.89 -11.66
N GLU A 21 -8.34 24.94 -12.34
CA GLU A 21 -9.41 25.23 -13.29
C GLU A 21 -10.75 25.39 -12.58
N LYS A 22 -11.65 26.16 -13.21
CA LYS A 22 -13.04 26.20 -12.78
C LYS A 22 -13.70 24.84 -13.03
N TRP A 23 -14.38 24.32 -12.01
CA TRP A 23 -15.18 23.09 -12.12
C TRP A 23 -16.12 23.11 -13.32
N ILE A 24 -16.19 22.01 -14.06
CA ILE A 24 -17.09 21.86 -15.21
C ILE A 24 -18.54 21.88 -14.70
N ARG A 25 -18.82 21.13 -13.63
CA ARG A 25 -20.17 21.12 -13.04
C ARG A 25 -20.28 22.19 -11.97
N LYS A 26 -21.24 23.11 -12.15
CA LYS A 26 -21.50 24.25 -11.26
C LYS A 26 -21.67 23.88 -9.78
N ARG A 27 -22.23 22.70 -9.49
CA ARG A 27 -22.50 22.25 -8.11
C ARG A 27 -21.31 21.53 -7.45
N THR A 28 -20.24 21.21 -8.19
CA THR A 28 -19.09 20.47 -7.65
C THR A 28 -18.40 21.26 -6.53
N SER A 29 -18.11 22.55 -6.75
CA SER A 29 -17.49 23.41 -5.73
C SER A 29 -18.26 23.46 -4.40
N VAL A 30 -19.59 23.44 -4.47
CA VAL A 30 -20.47 23.47 -3.29
C VAL A 30 -20.44 22.12 -2.57
N LYS A 31 -20.47 21.01 -3.31
CA LYS A 31 -20.43 19.66 -2.74
C LYS A 31 -19.11 19.36 -2.04
N LEU A 32 -18.00 19.83 -2.59
CA LEU A 32 -16.65 19.55 -2.07
C LEU A 32 -16.23 20.47 -0.92
N LYS A 33 -17.08 21.44 -0.53
CA LYS A 33 -16.77 22.37 0.55
C LYS A 33 -16.63 21.63 1.89
N ASN A 34 -15.46 21.74 2.52
CA ASN A 34 -15.10 21.11 3.80
C ASN A 34 -15.03 19.58 3.76
N VAL A 35 -14.76 18.99 2.59
CA VAL A 35 -14.69 17.54 2.42
C VAL A 35 -13.27 17.13 2.01
N ALA A 36 -12.70 16.12 2.65
CA ALA A 36 -11.37 15.61 2.32
C ALA A 36 -11.41 14.64 1.12
N ALA A 37 -10.38 14.67 0.28
CA ALA A 37 -10.22 13.72 -0.83
C ALA A 37 -9.88 12.31 -0.32
N ASN A 38 -10.50 11.30 -0.92
CA ASN A 38 -10.22 9.88 -0.72
C ASN A 38 -10.03 9.19 -2.08
N HIS A 39 -9.07 9.70 -2.85
CA HIS A 39 -8.72 9.13 -4.16
C HIS A 39 -7.90 7.86 -3.99
N ARG A 40 -8.08 6.94 -4.93
CA ARG A 40 -7.51 5.59 -4.83
C ARG A 40 -7.24 4.98 -6.20
N ALA A 41 -6.24 4.13 -6.24
CA ALA A 41 -5.78 3.43 -7.42
C ALA A 41 -4.96 2.23 -6.96
N ASN A 42 -5.21 1.07 -7.55
CA ASN A 42 -4.35 -0.09 -7.34
C ASN A 42 -3.09 0.06 -8.19
N ASP A 43 -1.97 -0.45 -7.69
CA ASP A 43 -0.78 -0.59 -8.51
C ASP A 43 -1.03 -1.58 -9.66
N VAL A 44 -0.51 -1.25 -10.84
CA VAL A 44 -0.72 -2.01 -12.08
C VAL A 44 0.54 -2.82 -12.36
N ILE A 45 0.39 -4.12 -12.59
CA ILE A 45 1.48 -5.01 -13.02
C ILE A 45 1.07 -5.60 -14.36
N VAL A 46 1.87 -5.35 -15.39
CA VAL A 46 1.60 -5.82 -16.75
C VAL A 46 2.87 -6.43 -17.34
N ARG A 47 2.70 -7.46 -18.17
CA ARG A 47 3.80 -8.01 -18.96
C ARG A 47 4.26 -6.99 -20.00
N GLU A 48 5.54 -6.97 -20.31
CA GLU A 48 6.07 -6.25 -21.47
C GLU A 48 5.27 -6.59 -22.76
N GLY A 49 4.93 -5.56 -23.53
CA GLY A 49 4.10 -5.66 -24.73
C GLY A 49 2.61 -5.92 -24.49
N ALA A 50 2.16 -6.05 -23.24
CA ALA A 50 0.73 -6.07 -22.93
C ALA A 50 0.16 -4.65 -22.83
N SER A 51 -1.16 -4.53 -23.01
CA SER A 51 -1.87 -3.26 -22.86
C SER A 51 -1.70 -2.69 -21.45
N GLN A 52 -1.29 -1.42 -21.36
CA GLN A 52 -0.98 -0.73 -20.10
C GLN A 52 -2.16 0.16 -19.72
N THR A 53 -3.08 -0.38 -18.91
CA THR A 53 -4.31 0.32 -18.50
C THR A 53 -4.23 0.79 -17.06
N LEU A 54 -4.36 2.10 -16.87
CA LEU A 54 -4.35 2.79 -15.58
C LEU A 54 -5.79 3.03 -15.13
N ILE A 55 -6.10 2.70 -13.87
CA ILE A 55 -7.44 2.87 -13.30
C ILE A 55 -7.34 3.57 -11.96
N ALA A 56 -8.09 4.66 -11.81
CA ALA A 56 -8.21 5.37 -10.54
C ALA A 56 -9.65 5.79 -10.27
N ARG A 57 -9.98 5.96 -8.99
CA ARG A 57 -11.30 6.42 -8.54
C ARG A 57 -11.17 7.64 -7.64
N PHE A 58 -11.96 8.65 -7.93
CA PHE A 58 -11.94 9.97 -7.31
C PHE A 58 -13.18 10.18 -6.45
N MET A 59 -13.00 10.03 -5.14
CA MET A 59 -14.03 10.20 -4.12
C MET A 59 -13.64 11.30 -3.14
N TYR A 60 -14.65 11.92 -2.52
CA TYR A 60 -14.50 12.85 -1.40
C TYR A 60 -15.42 12.47 -0.25
N GLY A 61 -14.91 12.68 0.95
CA GLY A 61 -15.67 12.59 2.20
C GLY A 61 -15.57 11.25 2.89
N PRO A 62 -16.14 11.18 4.10
CA PRO A 62 -16.14 9.94 4.87
C PRO A 62 -16.95 8.88 4.11
N ILE A 63 -16.38 7.67 4.01
CA ILE A 63 -17.04 6.50 3.40
C ILE A 63 -17.55 6.83 1.99
N ASP A 64 -16.74 7.51 1.18
CA ASP A 64 -17.03 7.79 -0.22
C ASP A 64 -18.36 8.52 -0.49
N MET A 65 -18.76 9.40 0.44
CA MET A 65 -20.03 10.14 0.37
C MET A 65 -20.24 10.90 -0.94
N ILE A 66 -19.16 11.42 -1.55
CA ILE A 66 -19.23 12.26 -2.76
C ILE A 66 -18.37 11.65 -3.86
N THR A 67 -19.02 11.33 -4.98
CA THR A 67 -18.37 10.93 -6.22
C THR A 67 -17.97 12.15 -7.03
N LEU A 68 -16.70 12.24 -7.44
CA LEU A 68 -16.24 13.27 -8.37
C LEU A 68 -16.59 12.85 -9.80
N ALA A 69 -17.78 13.17 -10.29
CA ALA A 69 -18.23 12.78 -11.63
C ALA A 69 -18.27 13.96 -12.60
N GLY A 70 -17.73 13.79 -13.80
CA GLY A 70 -17.73 14.78 -14.88
C GLY A 70 -16.72 15.91 -14.69
N GLU A 71 -15.59 15.64 -14.05
CA GLU A 71 -14.51 16.62 -13.81
C GLU A 71 -13.19 16.14 -14.39
N LYS A 72 -12.29 17.07 -14.72
CA LYS A 72 -11.00 16.75 -15.36
C LYS A 72 -9.95 16.27 -14.37
N VAL A 73 -9.20 15.27 -14.78
CA VAL A 73 -8.06 14.70 -14.08
C VAL A 73 -6.88 14.59 -15.04
N ASP A 74 -5.75 15.17 -14.69
CA ASP A 74 -4.50 15.02 -15.43
C ASP A 74 -3.75 13.78 -14.98
N ILE A 75 -3.23 13.01 -15.94
CA ILE A 75 -2.47 11.79 -15.70
C ILE A 75 -1.00 12.10 -15.97
N HIS A 76 -0.16 12.00 -14.94
CA HIS A 76 1.28 12.23 -15.04
C HIS A 76 2.05 10.94 -14.77
N ILE A 77 3.20 10.82 -15.43
CA ILE A 77 4.14 9.71 -15.26
C ILE A 77 5.55 10.24 -15.05
N MET A 78 6.34 9.56 -14.22
CA MET A 78 7.79 9.73 -14.16
C MET A 78 8.44 8.56 -14.90
N LYS A 79 9.04 8.84 -16.07
CA LYS A 79 9.69 7.81 -16.89
C LYS A 79 11.08 7.43 -16.35
N ASP A 80 11.85 8.42 -15.94
CA ASP A 80 13.21 8.25 -15.42
C ASP A 80 13.19 8.27 -13.87
N THR A 81 13.03 7.12 -13.23
CA THR A 81 13.06 7.04 -11.76
C THR A 81 14.49 6.98 -11.21
N PRO A 82 14.75 7.52 -9.99
CA PRO A 82 13.81 8.12 -9.03
C PRO A 82 13.71 9.66 -9.08
N GLY A 83 14.37 10.35 -10.02
CA GLY A 83 14.50 11.82 -10.01
C GLY A 83 14.10 12.53 -11.30
N GLY A 84 13.45 11.84 -12.23
CA GLY A 84 13.05 12.39 -13.51
C GLY A 84 11.87 13.36 -13.41
N GLU A 85 11.68 14.10 -14.51
CA GLU A 85 10.57 15.03 -14.66
C GLU A 85 9.22 14.31 -14.77
N TRP A 86 8.19 14.95 -14.23
CA TRP A 86 6.81 14.48 -14.39
C TRP A 86 6.28 14.90 -15.76
N VAL A 87 5.93 13.90 -16.58
CA VAL A 87 5.38 14.12 -17.92
C VAL A 87 3.88 13.85 -17.91
N GLN A 88 3.08 14.79 -18.41
CA GLN A 88 1.64 14.60 -18.58
C GLN A 88 1.36 13.69 -19.78
N LEU A 89 0.63 12.60 -19.56
CA LEU A 89 0.22 11.65 -20.60
C LEU A 89 -1.10 12.05 -21.27
N SER A 90 -2.10 12.39 -20.47
CA SER A 90 -3.46 12.75 -20.93
C SER A 90 -4.20 13.56 -19.86
N THR A 91 -5.35 14.10 -20.25
CA THR A 91 -6.37 14.65 -19.36
C THR A 91 -7.68 13.95 -19.65
N GLU A 92 -8.19 13.25 -18.65
CA GLU A 92 -9.41 12.46 -18.76
C GLU A 92 -10.54 13.08 -17.91
N ILE A 93 -11.79 12.75 -18.25
CA ILE A 93 -12.97 13.20 -17.51
C ILE A 93 -13.52 12.04 -16.70
N THR A 94 -13.76 12.26 -15.41
CA THR A 94 -14.30 11.22 -14.53
C THR A 94 -15.69 10.78 -14.96
N ASP A 95 -15.92 9.48 -14.95
CA ASP A 95 -17.23 8.91 -15.27
C ASP A 95 -18.27 9.18 -14.16
N LYS A 96 -19.49 8.65 -14.35
CA LYS A 96 -20.59 8.76 -13.37
C LYS A 96 -20.28 8.14 -12.00
N THR A 97 -19.31 7.24 -11.92
CA THR A 97 -18.84 6.55 -10.70
C THR A 97 -17.55 7.15 -10.13
N GLY A 98 -17.06 8.24 -10.74
CA GLY A 98 -15.83 8.92 -10.37
C GLY A 98 -14.58 8.18 -10.80
N ARG A 99 -14.67 7.30 -11.79
CA ARG A 99 -13.53 6.53 -12.30
C ARG A 99 -12.90 7.17 -13.52
N ILE A 100 -11.59 7.00 -13.63
CA ILE A 100 -10.78 7.22 -14.83
C ILE A 100 -10.21 5.87 -15.23
N THR A 101 -10.38 5.50 -16.49
CA THR A 101 -9.72 4.37 -17.12
C THR A 101 -8.95 4.91 -18.31
N TYR A 102 -7.63 4.81 -18.29
CA TYR A 102 -6.77 5.31 -19.36
C TYR A 102 -5.82 4.20 -19.82
N THR A 103 -5.90 3.83 -21.08
CA THR A 103 -4.98 2.89 -21.71
C THR A 103 -3.89 3.69 -22.43
N ILE A 104 -2.64 3.46 -22.05
CA ILE A 104 -1.50 4.09 -22.73
C ILE A 104 -1.47 3.57 -24.18
N PRO A 105 -1.50 4.47 -25.19
CA PRO A 105 -1.40 4.09 -26.59
C PRO A 105 -0.15 3.28 -26.91
N ASP A 106 -0.22 2.38 -27.89
CA ASP A 106 0.87 1.46 -28.23
C ASP A 106 2.17 2.21 -28.63
N ASP A 107 2.05 3.35 -29.31
CA ASP A 107 3.17 4.24 -29.69
C ASP A 107 3.86 4.91 -28.50
N LYS A 108 3.20 4.93 -27.34
CA LYS A 108 3.71 5.47 -26.07
C LYS A 108 3.93 4.38 -25.02
N SER A 109 3.78 3.12 -25.40
CA SER A 109 3.94 1.98 -24.51
C SER A 109 5.33 1.97 -23.88
N LEU A 110 5.37 1.65 -22.59
CA LEU A 110 6.60 1.67 -21.80
C LEU A 110 7.27 0.30 -21.83
N GLY A 111 8.59 0.26 -21.90
CA GLY A 111 9.38 -0.96 -21.72
C GLY A 111 9.39 -1.43 -20.27
N TYR A 112 10.11 -2.51 -19.99
CA TYR A 112 10.25 -3.04 -18.63
C TYR A 112 10.73 -1.95 -17.65
N GLY A 113 10.11 -1.87 -16.48
CA GLY A 113 10.41 -0.81 -15.51
C GLY A 113 9.31 -0.56 -14.49
N LEU A 114 9.64 0.27 -13.50
CA LEU A 114 8.70 0.73 -12.48
C LEU A 114 8.48 2.23 -12.64
N TYR A 115 7.25 2.60 -12.96
CA TYR A 115 6.88 3.97 -13.31
C TYR A 115 5.87 4.53 -12.32
N PRO A 116 6.25 5.56 -11.54
CA PRO A 116 5.34 6.37 -10.77
C PRO A 116 4.27 7.01 -11.64
N ILE A 117 3.03 6.87 -11.22
CA ILE A 117 1.87 7.56 -11.80
C ILE A 117 1.28 8.48 -10.74
N LYS A 118 0.95 9.70 -11.17
CA LYS A 118 0.24 10.68 -10.36
C LYS A 118 -0.94 11.23 -11.14
N MET A 119 -2.14 11.03 -10.62
CA MET A 119 -3.34 11.60 -11.21
C MET A 119 -3.84 12.77 -10.37
N VAL A 120 -4.06 13.92 -10.99
CA VAL A 120 -4.31 15.21 -10.32
C VAL A 120 -5.63 15.80 -10.79
N VAL A 121 -6.54 16.09 -9.87
CA VAL A 121 -7.80 16.76 -10.17
C VAL A 121 -7.55 18.24 -10.47
N ARG A 122 -7.97 18.73 -11.64
CA ARG A 122 -7.69 20.13 -12.04
C ARG A 122 -8.39 21.18 -11.17
N GLY A 123 -9.55 20.84 -10.60
CA GLY A 123 -10.37 21.81 -9.86
C GLY A 123 -9.83 22.18 -8.48
N ASP A 124 -9.09 21.28 -7.81
CA ASP A 124 -8.56 21.49 -6.46
C ASP A 124 -7.12 21.00 -6.23
N HIS A 125 -6.51 20.37 -7.24
CA HIS A 125 -5.17 19.76 -7.18
C HIS A 125 -5.01 18.64 -6.15
N THR A 126 -6.11 18.04 -5.69
CA THR A 126 -6.04 16.78 -4.97
C THR A 126 -5.60 15.67 -5.92
N SER A 127 -4.91 14.65 -5.41
CA SER A 127 -4.26 13.66 -6.26
C SER A 127 -4.27 12.26 -5.66
N VAL A 128 -3.96 11.29 -6.51
CA VAL A 128 -3.63 9.91 -6.13
C VAL A 128 -2.34 9.49 -6.81
N ASP A 129 -1.52 8.76 -6.06
CA ASP A 129 -0.24 8.22 -6.48
C ASP A 129 -0.29 6.70 -6.44
N PHE A 130 0.26 6.07 -7.47
CA PHE A 130 0.38 4.61 -7.60
C PHE A 130 1.46 4.29 -8.63
N PHE A 131 1.71 3.01 -8.90
CA PHE A 131 2.76 2.56 -9.79
C PHE A 131 2.22 1.72 -10.95
N LEU A 132 2.88 1.87 -12.09
CA LEU A 132 2.83 0.94 -13.20
C LEU A 132 4.15 0.16 -13.25
N ALA A 133 4.07 -1.15 -13.03
CA ALA A 133 5.17 -2.08 -13.19
C ALA A 133 5.02 -2.85 -14.50
N VAL A 134 5.89 -2.56 -15.46
CA VAL A 134 6.02 -3.36 -16.69
C VAL A 134 7.09 -4.42 -16.44
N VAL A 135 6.68 -5.68 -16.40
CA VAL A 135 7.54 -6.80 -15.99
C VAL A 135 7.86 -7.71 -17.17
N PRO A 136 9.11 -8.22 -17.26
CA PRO A 136 9.43 -9.26 -18.23
C PRO A 136 8.70 -10.57 -17.87
N PRO A 137 8.48 -11.47 -18.85
CA PRO A 137 7.92 -12.79 -18.57
C PRO A 137 8.75 -13.55 -17.54
N LYS A 138 8.09 -14.36 -16.71
CA LYS A 138 8.71 -15.16 -15.63
C LYS A 138 9.36 -14.34 -14.53
N THR A 139 8.99 -13.06 -14.38
CA THR A 139 9.38 -12.26 -13.21
C THR A 139 8.93 -12.95 -11.93
N GLU A 140 9.86 -13.23 -11.04
CA GLU A 140 9.56 -13.86 -9.75
C GLU A 140 9.10 -12.84 -8.72
N CYS A 141 8.02 -13.17 -8.00
CA CYS A 141 7.48 -12.34 -6.94
C CYS A 141 7.27 -13.12 -5.64
N VAL A 142 7.21 -12.39 -4.53
CA VAL A 142 6.74 -12.90 -3.24
C VAL A 142 5.49 -12.12 -2.85
N VAL A 143 4.43 -12.86 -2.53
CA VAL A 143 3.12 -12.30 -2.19
C VAL A 143 2.95 -12.26 -0.68
N PHE A 144 2.49 -11.14 -0.15
CA PHE A 144 2.17 -10.98 1.25
C PHE A 144 0.73 -10.50 1.41
N SER A 145 -0.13 -11.34 1.97
CA SER A 145 -1.41 -10.87 2.50
C SER A 145 -1.13 -9.93 3.67
N ILE A 146 -1.80 -8.78 3.74
CA ILE A 146 -1.68 -7.87 4.89
C ILE A 146 -2.54 -8.39 6.06
N ASP A 147 -3.74 -8.87 5.74
CA ASP A 147 -4.79 -9.18 6.70
C ASP A 147 -4.47 -10.45 7.50
N GLY A 148 -4.24 -10.29 8.81
CA GLY A 148 -3.97 -11.39 9.74
C GLY A 148 -2.56 -12.01 9.64
N SER A 149 -1.83 -11.70 8.57
CA SER A 149 -0.46 -12.11 8.34
C SER A 149 0.54 -11.15 8.99
N PHE A 150 0.48 -9.85 8.68
CA PHE A 150 1.34 -8.85 9.33
C PHE A 150 0.78 -8.31 10.63
N THR A 151 -0.54 -8.22 10.72
CA THR A 151 -1.22 -7.74 11.92
C THR A 151 -1.55 -8.88 12.87
N ALA A 152 -1.35 -8.67 14.17
CA ALA A 152 -1.74 -9.63 15.20
C ALA A 152 -3.27 -9.68 15.43
N SER A 153 -4.02 -8.66 14.99
CA SER A 153 -5.49 -8.61 15.06
C SER A 153 -6.11 -8.05 13.76
N MET A 154 -7.38 -8.41 13.51
CA MET A 154 -8.18 -7.93 12.37
C MET A 154 -9.14 -6.79 12.73
N SER A 155 -9.06 -6.21 13.94
CA SER A 155 -10.02 -5.20 14.40
C SER A 155 -9.72 -3.81 13.82
N VAL A 156 -10.72 -3.24 13.15
CA VAL A 156 -10.76 -1.86 12.63
C VAL A 156 -11.80 -1.08 13.43
N THR A 157 -11.59 -0.97 14.74
CA THR A 157 -12.36 -0.03 15.59
C THR A 157 -11.48 1.03 16.26
N GLY A 158 -10.23 1.21 15.82
CA GLY A 158 -9.52 2.48 16.03
C GLY A 158 -8.16 2.43 16.72
N ARG A 159 -7.44 1.29 16.74
CA ARG A 159 -6.02 1.28 17.15
C ARG A 159 -5.15 0.78 16.01
N ASP A 160 -4.00 1.44 15.85
CA ASP A 160 -2.90 1.02 14.99
C ASP A 160 -2.56 -0.45 15.28
N PRO A 161 -2.80 -1.39 14.34
CA PRO A 161 -2.58 -2.80 14.61
C PRO A 161 -1.09 -3.06 14.76
N LYS A 162 -0.70 -3.73 15.86
CA LYS A 162 0.69 -4.10 16.10
C LYS A 162 1.19 -5.06 15.01
N VAL A 163 2.38 -4.76 14.50
CA VAL A 163 3.13 -5.60 13.57
C VAL A 163 3.67 -6.83 14.30
N ARG A 164 3.63 -8.00 13.65
CA ARG A 164 4.31 -9.20 14.15
C ARG A 164 5.82 -9.04 14.04
N ALA A 165 6.55 -9.33 15.12
CA ALA A 165 8.01 -9.26 15.15
C ALA A 165 8.64 -10.12 14.04
N GLY A 166 9.62 -9.55 13.33
CA GLY A 166 10.31 -10.18 12.19
C GLY A 166 9.58 -10.11 10.85
N ALA A 167 8.30 -9.67 10.80
CA ALA A 167 7.56 -9.61 9.54
C ALA A 167 8.22 -8.68 8.51
N VAL A 168 8.61 -7.48 8.94
CA VAL A 168 9.28 -6.48 8.11
C VAL A 168 10.60 -7.03 7.57
N ASP A 169 11.36 -7.74 8.40
CA ASP A 169 12.68 -8.27 8.05
C ASP A 169 12.58 -9.42 7.05
N VAL A 170 11.55 -10.27 7.15
CA VAL A 170 11.26 -11.28 6.12
C VAL A 170 10.95 -10.63 4.79
N VAL A 171 10.13 -9.59 4.76
CA VAL A 171 9.84 -8.88 3.49
C VAL A 171 11.12 -8.25 2.93
N ARG A 172 11.94 -7.63 3.78
CA ARG A 172 13.21 -7.01 3.37
C ARG A 172 14.17 -8.03 2.80
N HIS A 173 14.29 -9.20 3.43
CA HIS A 173 15.10 -10.31 2.94
C HIS A 173 14.72 -10.71 1.51
N TRP A 174 13.42 -10.91 1.24
CA TRP A 174 12.97 -11.22 -0.13
C TRP A 174 13.20 -10.08 -1.12
N GLN A 175 13.03 -8.83 -0.69
CA GLN A 175 13.29 -7.67 -1.54
C GLN A 175 14.79 -7.57 -1.90
N GLU A 176 15.68 -7.80 -0.93
CA GLU A 176 17.15 -7.78 -1.13
C GLU A 176 17.62 -8.90 -2.06
N LEU A 177 16.90 -10.01 -2.09
CA LEU A 177 17.11 -11.09 -3.05
C LEU A 177 16.57 -10.79 -4.46
N GLY A 178 15.95 -9.62 -4.68
CA GLY A 178 15.51 -9.15 -6.00
C GLY A 178 14.11 -9.61 -6.41
N TYR A 179 13.31 -10.14 -5.48
CA TYR A 179 11.93 -10.49 -5.78
C TYR A 179 11.03 -9.26 -5.84
N LEU A 180 10.07 -9.27 -6.77
CA LEU A 180 8.99 -8.30 -6.76
C LEU A 180 8.11 -8.54 -5.53
N ILE A 181 7.96 -7.53 -4.68
CA ILE A 181 7.11 -7.60 -3.48
C ILE A 181 5.70 -7.16 -3.86
N ILE A 182 4.73 -8.05 -3.63
CA ILE A 182 3.31 -7.79 -3.89
C ILE A 182 2.54 -7.93 -2.58
N TYR A 183 1.90 -6.86 -2.14
CA TYR A 183 1.00 -6.85 -1.01
C TYR A 183 -0.45 -6.98 -1.47
N ILE A 184 -1.19 -7.91 -0.87
CA ILE A 184 -2.62 -8.08 -1.16
C ILE A 184 -3.44 -7.89 0.11
N THR A 185 -4.61 -7.26 -0.02
CA THR A 185 -5.54 -7.11 1.10
C THR A 185 -6.98 -7.31 0.65
N GLY A 186 -7.78 -7.92 1.55
CA GLY A 186 -9.22 -8.01 1.39
C GLY A 186 -9.95 -6.77 1.90
N ARG A 187 -9.22 -5.75 2.37
CA ARG A 187 -9.82 -4.47 2.76
C ARG A 187 -10.32 -3.73 1.52
N PRO A 188 -11.43 -2.98 1.67
CA PRO A 188 -11.92 -2.15 0.59
C PRO A 188 -10.90 -1.04 0.28
N ASP A 189 -10.72 -0.75 -1.00
CA ASP A 189 -9.90 0.33 -1.56
C ASP A 189 -10.12 1.71 -0.90
N MET A 190 -11.30 1.99 -0.34
CA MET A 190 -11.54 3.20 0.48
C MET A 190 -10.63 3.31 1.72
N GLN A 191 -9.99 2.21 2.14
CA GLN A 191 -9.01 2.18 3.23
C GLN A 191 -7.56 2.32 2.74
N GLN A 192 -7.32 2.50 1.44
CA GLN A 192 -5.98 2.53 0.83
C GLN A 192 -5.01 3.43 1.59
N GLN A 193 -5.37 4.71 1.79
CA GLN A 193 -4.51 5.67 2.48
C GLN A 193 -4.12 5.20 3.90
N LYS A 194 -5.05 4.58 4.64
CA LYS A 194 -4.79 4.09 6.00
C LYS A 194 -3.83 2.91 5.98
N VAL A 195 -4.03 1.96 5.08
CA VAL A 195 -3.20 0.75 4.97
C VAL A 195 -1.79 1.09 4.46
N VAL A 196 -1.68 1.94 3.43
CA VAL A 196 -0.40 2.38 2.88
C VAL A 196 0.38 3.20 3.91
N SER A 197 -0.29 4.10 4.64
CA SER A 197 0.33 4.86 5.73
C SER A 197 0.83 3.94 6.84
N TRP A 198 0.05 2.90 7.18
CA TRP A 198 0.45 1.89 8.17
C TRP A 198 1.71 1.15 7.75
N LEU A 199 1.76 0.65 6.51
CA LEU A 199 2.95 -0.02 5.98
C LEU A 199 4.18 0.90 6.04
N SER A 200 4.02 2.17 5.66
CA SER A 200 5.09 3.17 5.73
C SER A 200 5.54 3.47 7.16
N GLN A 201 4.60 3.66 8.10
CA GLN A 201 4.90 3.96 9.51
C GLN A 201 5.71 2.85 10.18
N HIS A 202 5.45 1.61 9.79
CA HIS A 202 6.15 0.44 10.31
C HIS A 202 7.37 0.02 9.47
N ASN A 203 7.81 0.86 8.54
CA ASN A 203 9.00 0.64 7.69
C ASN A 203 8.95 -0.64 6.86
N PHE A 204 7.77 -1.05 6.39
CA PHE A 204 7.68 -2.12 5.41
C PHE A 204 8.43 -1.71 4.14
N PRO A 205 9.19 -2.64 3.52
CA PRO A 205 9.81 -2.39 2.23
C PRO A 205 8.78 -2.03 1.17
N HIS A 206 9.18 -1.19 0.22
CA HIS A 206 8.33 -0.84 -0.92
C HIS A 206 7.90 -2.09 -1.70
N GLY A 207 6.64 -2.14 -2.07
CA GLY A 207 6.05 -3.18 -2.90
C GLY A 207 4.70 -2.73 -3.43
N LEU A 208 4.19 -3.45 -4.42
CA LEU A 208 2.97 -3.10 -5.13
C LEU A 208 1.76 -3.60 -4.33
N VAL A 209 0.78 -2.75 -4.10
CA VAL A 209 -0.37 -3.02 -3.23
C VAL A 209 -1.64 -3.15 -4.05
N SER A 210 -2.37 -4.25 -3.81
CA SER A 210 -3.69 -4.50 -4.40
C SER A 210 -4.78 -4.57 -3.33
N PHE A 211 -5.81 -3.74 -3.49
CA PHE A 211 -7.03 -3.70 -2.69
C PHE A 211 -8.21 -4.35 -3.41
N ALA A 212 -9.20 -4.78 -2.65
CA ALA A 212 -10.50 -5.15 -3.19
C ALA A 212 -11.28 -3.89 -3.64
N ASP A 213 -11.93 -3.98 -4.79
CA ASP A 213 -12.72 -2.87 -5.34
C ASP A 213 -14.02 -2.68 -4.54
N GLY A 214 -14.17 -1.53 -3.87
CA GLY A 214 -15.36 -1.19 -3.10
C GLY A 214 -15.69 -2.15 -1.96
N LEU A 215 -16.97 -2.22 -1.60
CA LEU A 215 -17.49 -3.07 -0.52
C LEU A 215 -17.83 -4.48 -1.03
N SER A 216 -16.83 -5.20 -1.50
CA SER A 216 -17.02 -6.56 -1.99
C SER A 216 -17.51 -7.51 -0.89
N THR A 217 -18.44 -8.40 -1.25
CA THR A 217 -18.91 -9.50 -0.40
C THR A 217 -17.99 -10.72 -0.45
N ASP A 218 -17.05 -10.78 -1.40
CA ASP A 218 -16.06 -11.86 -1.52
C ASP A 218 -14.61 -11.35 -1.62
N PRO A 219 -14.02 -10.81 -0.54
CA PRO A 219 -12.66 -10.32 -0.54
C PRO A 219 -11.60 -11.38 -0.90
N LEU A 220 -11.86 -12.67 -0.65
CA LEU A 220 -10.93 -13.75 -0.97
C LEU A 220 -10.95 -14.06 -2.47
N GLY A 221 -12.12 -14.07 -3.11
CA GLY A 221 -12.25 -14.19 -4.56
C GLY A 221 -11.52 -13.08 -5.30
N HIS A 222 -11.58 -11.83 -4.82
CA HIS A 222 -10.82 -10.73 -5.42
C HIS A 222 -9.30 -10.96 -5.36
N LYS A 223 -8.77 -11.43 -4.23
CA LYS A 223 -7.34 -11.78 -4.12
C LYS A 223 -6.97 -12.88 -5.11
N ALA A 224 -7.78 -13.93 -5.19
CA ALA A 224 -7.54 -15.05 -6.09
C ALA A 224 -7.58 -14.61 -7.57
N ALA A 225 -8.58 -13.81 -7.95
CA ALA A 225 -8.70 -13.28 -9.31
C ALA A 225 -7.50 -12.40 -9.70
N TYR A 226 -7.05 -11.53 -8.80
CA TYR A 226 -5.87 -10.69 -9.01
C TYR A 226 -4.61 -11.55 -9.21
N LEU A 227 -4.31 -12.47 -8.29
CA LEU A 227 -3.14 -13.34 -8.40
C LEU A 227 -3.20 -14.24 -9.65
N ASN A 228 -4.37 -14.78 -9.97
CA ASN A 228 -4.55 -15.61 -11.16
C ASN A 228 -4.31 -14.80 -12.43
N ASN A 229 -4.78 -13.55 -12.50
CA ASN A 229 -4.52 -12.66 -13.62
C ASN A 229 -3.01 -12.38 -13.79
N LEU A 230 -2.28 -12.13 -12.70
CA LEU A 230 -0.82 -11.93 -12.74
C LEU A 230 -0.09 -13.16 -13.29
N VAL A 231 -0.46 -14.35 -12.85
CA VAL A 231 0.17 -15.61 -13.28
C VAL A 231 -0.17 -15.93 -14.73
N GLN A 232 -1.47 -15.95 -15.08
CA GLN A 232 -1.94 -16.43 -16.37
C GLN A 232 -1.72 -15.41 -17.51
N ASN A 233 -2.01 -14.13 -17.25
CA ASN A 233 -2.01 -13.11 -18.30
C ASN A 233 -0.71 -12.29 -18.33
N HIS A 234 -0.04 -12.13 -17.19
CA HIS A 234 1.18 -11.33 -17.09
C HIS A 234 2.46 -12.17 -16.89
N GLY A 235 2.34 -13.49 -16.79
CA GLY A 235 3.48 -14.41 -16.73
C GLY A 235 4.34 -14.24 -15.49
N VAL A 236 3.79 -13.67 -14.41
CA VAL A 236 4.46 -13.53 -13.11
C VAL A 236 4.53 -14.88 -12.43
N THR A 237 5.67 -15.21 -11.83
CA THR A 237 5.87 -16.46 -11.10
C THR A 237 5.88 -16.20 -9.60
N ILE A 238 4.86 -16.68 -8.89
CA ILE A 238 4.80 -16.56 -7.43
C ILE A 238 5.74 -17.59 -6.81
N HIS A 239 6.86 -17.12 -6.26
CA HIS A 239 7.86 -17.98 -5.61
C HIS A 239 7.36 -18.49 -4.26
N SER A 240 6.83 -17.58 -3.44
CA SER A 240 6.28 -17.86 -2.12
C SER A 240 5.16 -16.89 -1.79
N ALA A 241 4.21 -17.33 -0.95
CA ALA A 241 3.12 -16.50 -0.49
C ALA A 241 2.94 -16.62 1.03
N TYR A 242 2.78 -15.47 1.69
CA TYR A 242 2.64 -15.35 3.14
C TYR A 242 1.22 -14.88 3.47
N GLY A 243 0.56 -15.54 4.41
CA GLY A 243 -0.82 -15.21 4.73
C GLY A 243 -1.34 -15.72 6.06
N SER A 244 -2.64 -15.56 6.23
CA SER A 244 -3.41 -16.20 7.31
C SER A 244 -4.00 -17.52 6.82
N SER A 245 -4.58 -18.30 7.73
CA SER A 245 -5.26 -19.56 7.39
C SER A 245 -6.39 -19.40 6.36
N LYS A 246 -6.93 -18.19 6.18
CA LYS A 246 -7.94 -17.85 5.16
C LYS A 246 -7.36 -17.74 3.75
N ASP A 247 -6.07 -17.42 3.64
CA ASP A 247 -5.42 -17.19 2.34
C ASP A 247 -4.91 -18.50 1.70
N ILE A 248 -4.95 -19.64 2.41
CA ILE A 248 -4.50 -20.94 1.89
C ILE A 248 -5.26 -21.32 0.60
N SER A 249 -6.58 -21.17 0.60
CA SER A 249 -7.40 -21.50 -0.57
C SER A 249 -7.12 -20.57 -1.76
N VAL A 250 -6.87 -19.28 -1.49
CA VAL A 250 -6.48 -18.27 -2.48
C VAL A 250 -5.16 -18.66 -3.15
N TYR A 251 -4.17 -19.07 -2.37
CA TYR A 251 -2.86 -19.44 -2.91
C TYR A 251 -2.88 -20.79 -3.64
N THR A 252 -3.64 -21.75 -3.11
CA THR A 252 -3.80 -23.07 -3.75
C THR A 252 -4.53 -22.95 -5.08
N SER A 253 -5.56 -22.08 -5.19
CA SER A 253 -6.33 -21.92 -6.42
C SER A 253 -5.54 -21.31 -7.57
N VAL A 254 -4.46 -20.58 -7.28
CA VAL A 254 -3.52 -20.04 -8.29
C VAL A 254 -2.29 -20.93 -8.49
N GLY A 255 -2.33 -22.16 -7.98
CA GLY A 255 -1.36 -23.21 -8.29
C GLY A 255 -0.15 -23.30 -7.35
N LEU A 256 -0.14 -22.59 -6.21
CA LEU A 256 0.97 -22.71 -5.26
C LEU A 256 0.94 -24.07 -4.55
N ARG A 257 2.13 -24.67 -4.42
CA ARG A 257 2.33 -25.89 -3.63
C ARG A 257 2.40 -25.54 -2.14
N SER A 258 2.12 -26.51 -1.28
CA SER A 258 2.16 -26.35 0.18
C SER A 258 3.49 -25.79 0.71
N LYS A 259 4.61 -26.20 0.11
CA LYS A 259 5.96 -25.69 0.46
C LYS A 259 6.22 -24.23 0.07
N GLN A 260 5.36 -23.62 -0.74
CA GLN A 260 5.44 -22.22 -1.16
C GLN A 260 4.46 -21.33 -0.39
N ILE A 261 3.62 -21.92 0.47
CA ILE A 261 2.61 -21.21 1.23
C ILE A 261 3.04 -21.18 2.69
N TYR A 262 3.24 -19.98 3.24
CA TYR A 262 3.64 -19.77 4.62
C TYR A 262 2.53 -19.09 5.40
N ILE A 263 2.05 -19.74 6.46
CA ILE A 263 0.92 -19.27 7.25
C ILE A 263 1.35 -18.96 8.68
N VAL A 264 0.99 -17.77 9.15
CA VAL A 264 1.27 -17.34 10.52
C VAL A 264 0.03 -17.48 11.39
N GLY A 265 0.22 -17.89 12.64
CA GLY A 265 -0.83 -18.00 13.65
C GLY A 265 -1.45 -19.39 13.73
N LYS A 266 -2.66 -19.47 14.30
CA LYS A 266 -3.35 -20.75 14.52
C LYS A 266 -3.99 -21.24 13.22
N ALA A 267 -3.60 -22.43 12.77
CA ALA A 267 -4.27 -23.16 11.71
C ALA A 267 -4.86 -24.46 12.23
N SER A 268 -5.88 -24.98 11.55
CA SER A 268 -6.46 -26.28 11.87
C SER A 268 -5.53 -27.42 11.45
N LYS A 269 -5.63 -28.59 12.12
CA LYS A 269 -4.84 -29.78 11.76
C LYS A 269 -4.96 -30.18 10.27
N LYS A 270 -6.14 -29.93 9.65
CA LYS A 270 -6.39 -30.20 8.22
C LYS A 270 -5.54 -29.33 7.29
N GLN A 271 -5.20 -28.11 7.72
CA GLN A 271 -4.45 -27.13 6.93
C GLN A 271 -2.93 -27.35 7.02
N ASN A 272 -2.44 -28.15 7.98
CA ASN A 272 -1.01 -28.45 8.13
C ASN A 272 -0.39 -29.07 6.87
N ASN A 273 -1.16 -29.86 6.11
CA ASN A 273 -0.66 -30.50 4.89
C ASN A 273 -0.73 -29.57 3.66
N GLN A 274 -1.40 -28.43 3.78
CA GLN A 274 -1.66 -27.50 2.68
C GLN A 274 -0.72 -26.29 2.70
N ALA A 275 0.01 -26.06 3.79
CA ALA A 275 0.91 -24.93 3.94
C ALA A 275 1.99 -25.20 5.00
N THR A 276 3.09 -24.46 4.95
CA THR A 276 4.10 -24.42 5.99
C THR A 276 3.67 -23.45 7.09
N LEU A 277 3.53 -23.94 8.32
CA LEU A 277 3.10 -23.15 9.45
C LEU A 277 4.29 -22.51 10.17
N LEU A 278 4.23 -21.19 10.36
CA LEU A 278 5.23 -20.43 11.09
C LEU A 278 4.84 -20.33 12.56
N THR A 279 4.94 -21.45 13.29
CA THR A 279 4.55 -21.55 14.72
C THR A 279 5.41 -20.67 15.61
N GLU A 280 6.72 -20.63 15.33
CA GLU A 280 7.72 -19.81 16.03
C GLU A 280 7.77 -18.36 15.49
N GLY A 281 6.85 -17.99 14.59
CA GLY A 281 6.74 -16.66 14.02
C GLY A 281 7.79 -16.30 12.96
N TYR A 282 7.78 -15.04 12.53
CA TYR A 282 8.62 -14.58 11.42
C TYR A 282 10.11 -14.51 11.74
N ALA A 283 10.50 -14.24 13.00
CA ALA A 283 11.91 -14.15 13.37
C ALA A 283 12.65 -15.51 13.24
N ALA A 284 12.02 -16.59 13.72
CA ALA A 284 12.54 -17.94 13.52
C ALA A 284 12.52 -18.33 12.04
N HIS A 285 11.46 -17.97 11.31
CA HIS A 285 11.37 -18.18 9.86
C HIS A 285 12.49 -17.48 9.09
N LEU A 286 12.78 -16.22 9.42
CA LEU A 286 13.88 -15.47 8.80
C LEU A 286 15.22 -16.18 9.02
N SER A 287 15.46 -16.70 10.23
CA SER A 287 16.68 -17.47 10.52
C SER A 287 16.80 -18.71 9.62
N MET A 288 15.68 -19.38 9.33
CA MET A 288 15.64 -20.50 8.37
C MET A 288 15.91 -20.03 6.93
N LEU A 289 15.35 -18.90 6.51
CA LEU A 289 15.57 -18.35 5.16
C LEU A 289 17.03 -17.93 4.93
N MET A 290 17.69 -17.40 5.97
CA MET A 290 19.09 -16.99 5.94
C MET A 290 20.08 -18.16 6.06
N ALA A 291 19.63 -19.32 6.56
CA ALA A 291 20.45 -20.52 6.60
C ALA A 291 20.80 -20.99 5.18
N HIS A 292 21.89 -21.75 5.05
CA HIS A 292 22.36 -22.24 3.76
C HIS A 292 21.27 -23.08 3.06
N GLY A 293 20.88 -22.65 1.86
CA GLY A 293 19.80 -23.29 1.07
C GLY A 293 18.37 -22.92 1.50
N GLY A 294 18.20 -22.03 2.48
CA GLY A 294 16.89 -21.58 2.96
C GLY A 294 16.18 -20.60 2.03
N SER A 295 16.94 -19.87 1.23
CA SER A 295 16.43 -18.99 0.18
C SER A 295 17.46 -18.83 -0.94
N ARG A 296 17.07 -18.21 -2.05
CA ARG A 296 17.96 -17.91 -3.18
C ARG A 296 17.62 -16.55 -3.79
N PRO A 297 18.55 -15.91 -4.52
CA PRO A 297 18.20 -14.75 -5.34
C PRO A 297 17.10 -15.07 -6.36
N ALA A 298 16.29 -14.07 -6.70
CA ALA A 298 15.31 -14.16 -7.77
C ALA A 298 16.00 -14.50 -9.09
N GLN A 299 15.41 -15.43 -9.83
CA GLN A 299 15.91 -15.90 -11.12
C GLN A 299 15.15 -15.17 -12.24
N GLY A 300 15.89 -14.69 -13.25
CA GLY A 300 15.33 -13.92 -14.37
C GLY A 300 15.87 -12.48 -14.43
N ASN A 301 15.18 -11.61 -15.16
CA ASN A 301 15.54 -10.19 -15.30
C ASN A 301 15.22 -9.39 -14.01
N ALA A 302 15.87 -9.77 -12.90
CA ALA A 302 15.73 -9.17 -11.57
C ALA A 302 16.29 -7.72 -11.46
N ARG A 303 16.45 -7.02 -12.59
CA ARG A 303 16.98 -5.64 -12.66
C ARG A 303 15.88 -4.58 -12.56
N MET A 304 14.72 -4.91 -12.01
CA MET A 304 13.80 -3.87 -11.57
C MET A 304 14.34 -3.30 -10.26
N VAL A 305 15.11 -2.21 -10.35
CA VAL A 305 15.52 -1.44 -9.18
C VAL A 305 14.28 -0.71 -8.66
N ILE A 306 13.53 -1.37 -7.78
CA ILE A 306 12.52 -0.69 -6.98
C ILE A 306 13.29 0.31 -6.10
N PRO A 307 13.04 1.63 -6.20
CA PRO A 307 13.72 2.60 -5.38
C PRO A 307 13.65 2.18 -3.91
N ARG A 308 14.79 2.19 -3.22
CA ARG A 308 14.85 2.01 -1.77
C ARG A 308 14.23 3.25 -1.12
N GLY A 309 12.92 3.30 -1.05
CA GLY A 309 12.16 4.45 -0.60
C GLY A 309 10.75 4.05 -0.21
N TYR A 310 10.24 4.72 0.82
CA TYR A 310 8.96 4.45 1.49
C TYR A 310 7.77 4.40 0.52
N PHE A 311 6.61 3.91 0.96
CA PHE A 311 5.37 3.83 0.16
C PHE A 311 4.84 5.17 -0.41
N GLY A 312 5.62 6.25 -0.32
CA GLY A 312 5.37 7.54 -0.97
C GLY A 312 6.39 7.82 -2.05
N LEU A 313 5.96 8.52 -3.09
CA LEU A 313 6.84 9.06 -4.11
C LEU A 313 7.79 10.12 -3.52
N PRO A 314 8.95 10.37 -4.16
CA PRO A 314 9.80 11.52 -3.84
C PRO A 314 8.95 12.79 -3.79
N GLY A 315 9.10 13.59 -2.72
CA GLY A 315 8.39 14.85 -2.55
C GLY A 315 7.03 14.80 -1.85
N GLN A 316 6.58 13.65 -1.30
CA GLN A 316 5.43 13.62 -0.40
C GLN A 316 5.81 14.05 1.04
N SER A 317 5.35 15.23 1.44
CA SER A 317 5.35 15.67 2.83
C SER A 317 4.30 14.88 3.64
N TYR A 318 4.62 13.66 4.07
CA TYR A 318 3.89 13.09 5.20
C TYR A 318 4.25 13.93 6.42
N SER A 319 3.34 14.81 6.83
CA SER A 319 3.41 15.46 8.13
C SER A 319 3.46 14.33 9.17
N ARG A 320 4.67 13.99 9.63
CA ARG A 320 4.86 13.25 10.86
C ARG A 320 4.15 14.10 11.90
N ARG A 321 2.93 13.70 12.28
CA ARG A 321 2.40 14.09 13.58
C ARG A 321 3.39 13.53 14.59
N ARG A 322 4.39 14.35 14.94
CA ARG A 322 5.09 14.25 16.21
C ARG A 322 3.96 14.22 17.24
N SER A 323 3.70 13.06 17.82
CA SER A 323 3.04 13.03 19.11
C SER A 323 3.96 13.83 20.03
N ASN A 324 3.62 15.09 20.28
CA ASN A 324 4.14 15.79 21.43
C ASN A 324 3.54 15.05 22.63
N ASP A 325 4.31 14.10 23.14
CA ASP A 325 4.12 13.56 24.47
C ASP A 325 4.51 14.68 25.42
N THR A 326 3.58 15.61 25.68
CA THR A 326 3.68 16.53 26.80
C THR A 326 3.45 15.70 28.05
N GLY A 327 4.51 15.06 28.53
CA GLY A 327 4.62 14.59 29.89
C GLY A 327 4.42 15.78 30.83
N MET A 328 3.23 15.91 31.41
CA MET A 328 3.03 16.76 32.58
C MET A 328 3.69 16.06 33.77
N SER A 329 4.96 16.38 33.99
CA SER A 329 5.62 16.20 35.28
C SER A 329 5.09 17.26 36.25
N SER A 330 4.18 16.87 37.14
CA SER A 330 3.84 17.68 38.33
C SER A 330 4.91 17.46 39.41
N PRO A 331 5.52 18.51 39.98
CA PRO A 331 6.46 18.35 41.08
C PRO A 331 5.72 18.19 42.41
N ALA A 332 6.17 17.23 43.20
CA ALA A 332 5.78 17.06 44.60
C ALA A 332 6.53 18.05 45.51
N ARG A 333 5.80 18.78 46.36
CA ARG A 333 6.19 19.45 47.62
C ARG A 333 4.88 19.95 48.25
N GLY A 334 4.48 19.77 49.50
CA GLY A 334 5.01 19.14 50.70
C GLY A 334 4.01 19.42 51.84
N SER A 335 3.86 18.47 52.76
CA SER A 335 3.38 18.56 54.16
C SER A 335 2.29 19.57 54.58
N GLY A 336 1.19 19.06 55.17
CA GLY A 336 0.26 19.88 55.98
C GLY A 336 -0.92 19.12 56.58
N PHE A 337 -0.71 18.51 57.76
CA PHE A 337 -1.60 18.31 58.90
C PHE A 337 -3.09 17.85 58.78
N LEU A 338 -3.39 16.85 59.64
CA LEU A 338 -4.67 16.30 60.08
C LEU A 338 -5.82 17.31 60.31
N LYS A 339 -7.06 16.90 59.98
CA LYS A 339 -8.08 16.45 60.98
C LYS A 339 -9.37 15.91 60.33
N ARG A 340 -9.76 14.71 60.82
CA ARG A 340 -11.03 14.01 60.60
C ARG A 340 -12.25 14.87 60.99
N LYS A 341 -13.32 14.80 60.20
CA LYS A 341 -14.70 15.03 60.66
C LYS A 341 -15.48 13.72 60.57
N VAL A 342 -16.00 13.30 61.72
CA VAL A 342 -16.85 12.14 61.95
C VAL A 342 -18.29 12.52 61.60
N TYR A 343 -19.01 11.65 60.90
CA TYR A 343 -20.47 11.70 60.83
C TYR A 343 -21.03 10.50 61.60
N ILE A 344 -21.84 10.83 62.61
CA ILE A 344 -22.65 9.94 63.42
C ILE A 344 -23.88 9.55 62.61
N THR A 345 -24.20 8.26 62.54
CA THR A 345 -25.50 7.74 62.11
C THR A 345 -26.16 7.05 63.30
N HIS A 346 -27.33 7.54 63.70
CA HIS A 346 -28.36 6.79 64.42
C HIS A 346 -29.56 6.70 63.47
N VAL A 347 -29.83 5.50 62.95
CA VAL A 347 -31.00 4.66 63.26
C VAL A 347 -30.57 3.21 63.03
#